data_AF-A0A2V6TEG6-F1
#
_entry.id   AF-A0A2V6TEG6-F1
#
_cell.length_a   1.000
_cell.length_b   1.000
_cell.length_c   1.000
_cell.angle_alpha   90.00
_cell.angle_beta   90.00
_cell.angle_gamma   90.00
#
_symmetry.space_group_name_H-M   'P 1'
#
loop_
_entity.id
_entity.type
_entity.pdbx_description
1 polymer ?
#
loop_
_entity_poly.entity_id
_entity_poly.type
_entity_poly.pdbx_seq_one_letter_code
_entity_poly.pdbx_strand_id
1 'polypeptide(L)'
;MRKRIVLWLALAVLLGTGIVAFAACVRTGDWTSAFLVEPDELLSIGRNPYFILEPGYTLVLEGGGSQLTITVLNETKKVDGVETRVVEERETKGGKLSEVARNYFAISKRTNDVFYFGEDVDMYKDGKVVNHDGSWLSGVNGGKFGLMMPGRVLLHARYYQEIVPNVAMDRATIVSM
;
A
#
# COMPACT_ATOMS: atom_id res chain seq x y z
N MET A 1 -74.91 -29.25 5.58
CA MET A 1 -74.58 -28.05 6.39
C MET A 1 -73.25 -28.28 7.10
N ARG A 2 -72.22 -27.53 6.68
CA ARG A 2 -70.82 -27.60 7.18
C ARG A 2 -70.72 -27.16 8.65
N LYS A 3 -70.10 -27.96 9.51
CA LYS A 3 -69.52 -27.56 10.80
C LYS A 3 -68.13 -28.20 10.91
N ARG A 4 -67.12 -27.58 10.28
CA ARG A 4 -66.06 -26.75 10.90
C ARG A 4 -65.19 -27.52 11.91
N ILE A 5 -64.08 -28.03 11.36
CA ILE A 5 -62.86 -28.49 12.02
C ILE A 5 -62.25 -27.32 12.80
N VAL A 6 -61.90 -27.53 14.08
CA VAL A 6 -61.02 -26.62 14.83
C VAL A 6 -59.75 -27.42 15.14
N LEU A 7 -58.75 -27.22 14.30
CA LEU A 7 -57.37 -27.63 14.54
C LEU A 7 -56.78 -26.71 15.61
N TRP A 8 -56.19 -27.29 16.66
CA TRP A 8 -55.42 -26.54 17.63
C TRP A 8 -54.11 -26.04 16.99
N LEU A 9 -53.97 -24.72 16.89
CA LEU A 9 -52.71 -24.05 16.62
C LEU A 9 -51.80 -24.18 17.85
N ALA A 10 -50.62 -24.78 17.67
CA ALA A 10 -49.46 -24.47 18.51
C ALA A 10 -48.57 -23.51 17.73
N LEU A 11 -48.75 -22.22 17.97
CA LEU A 11 -47.85 -21.16 17.51
C LEU A 11 -46.72 -21.04 18.56
N ALA A 12 -45.54 -21.57 18.25
CA ALA A 12 -44.32 -21.26 19.00
C ALA A 12 -43.50 -20.27 18.16
N VAL A 13 -43.69 -18.97 18.42
CA VAL A 13 -42.73 -17.93 18.04
C VAL A 13 -41.86 -17.70 19.26
N LEU A 14 -40.59 -18.07 19.17
CA LEU A 14 -39.53 -17.46 19.98
C LEU A 14 -38.42 -17.00 19.05
N LEU A 15 -38.33 -15.67 18.93
CA LEU A 15 -37.18 -14.93 18.44
C LEU A 15 -35.92 -15.38 19.20
N GLY A 16 -34.79 -15.48 18.49
CA GLY A 16 -33.50 -15.75 19.13
C GLY A 16 -32.32 -15.63 18.17
N THR A 17 -32.01 -14.39 17.81
CA THR A 17 -30.67 -13.87 17.47
C THR A 17 -29.72 -14.78 16.68
N GLY A 18 -29.56 -14.47 15.39
CA GLY A 18 -28.41 -14.92 14.62
C GLY A 18 -27.11 -14.39 15.24
N ILE A 19 -26.25 -15.33 15.65
CA ILE A 19 -24.82 -15.07 15.80
C ILE A 19 -24.14 -15.99 14.80
N VAL A 20 -23.95 -15.49 13.59
CA VAL A 20 -22.94 -16.06 12.69
C VAL A 20 -21.62 -15.49 13.19
N ALA A 21 -20.95 -16.23 14.08
CA ALA A 21 -19.61 -15.90 14.51
C ALA A 21 -18.66 -16.14 13.32
N PHE A 22 -18.37 -15.08 12.55
CA PHE A 22 -17.19 -15.05 11.68
C PHE A 22 -15.95 -14.85 12.57
N ALA A 23 -15.56 -15.91 13.28
CA ALA A 23 -14.23 -16.00 13.86
C ALA A 23 -13.25 -16.36 12.73
N ALA A 24 -12.81 -15.36 11.97
CA ALA A 24 -11.58 -15.52 11.19
C ALA A 24 -10.44 -15.66 12.21
N CYS A 25 -9.94 -16.88 12.40
CA CYS A 25 -8.66 -17.09 13.05
C CYS A 25 -7.58 -16.39 12.23
N VAL A 26 -7.19 -15.17 12.61
CA VAL A 26 -5.94 -14.57 12.17
C VAL A 26 -4.84 -15.45 12.76
N ARG A 27 -4.17 -16.26 11.92
CA ARG A 27 -3.04 -17.06 12.38
C ARG A 27 -1.94 -16.10 12.82
N THR A 28 -1.44 -16.29 14.03
CA THR A 28 -0.21 -15.66 14.49
C THR A 28 0.93 -16.10 13.59
N GLY A 29 1.44 -15.22 12.72
CA GLY A 29 2.56 -15.50 11.81
C GLY A 29 2.33 -15.11 10.34
N ASP A 30 1.11 -14.78 9.94
CA ASP A 30 0.80 -14.37 8.56
C ASP A 30 1.23 -12.92 8.28
N TRP A 31 1.59 -12.65 7.03
CA TRP A 31 1.95 -11.32 6.56
C TRP A 31 0.69 -10.46 6.38
N THR A 32 0.68 -9.24 6.91
CA THR A 32 -0.41 -8.30 6.63
C THR A 32 -0.38 -7.90 5.16
N SER A 33 -1.43 -8.28 4.42
CA SER A 33 -1.54 -8.10 2.97
C SER A 33 -2.74 -7.25 2.54
N ALA A 34 -3.50 -6.73 3.49
CA ALA A 34 -4.67 -5.89 3.25
C ALA A 34 -4.70 -4.78 4.28
N PHE A 35 -4.92 -3.56 3.81
CA PHE A 35 -4.95 -2.36 4.64
C PHE A 35 -6.29 -1.68 4.40
N LEU A 36 -7.10 -1.62 5.46
CA LEU A 36 -8.38 -0.92 5.41
C LEU A 36 -8.10 0.56 5.66
N VAL A 37 -8.10 1.34 4.59
CA VAL A 37 -7.87 2.77 4.63
C VAL A 37 -9.00 3.46 3.86
N GLU A 38 -9.63 4.43 4.51
CA GLU A 38 -10.61 5.29 3.85
C GLU A 38 -9.85 6.30 2.96
N PRO A 39 -10.15 6.40 1.66
CA PRO A 39 -9.41 7.26 0.74
C PRO A 39 -9.35 8.74 1.14
N ASP A 40 -10.36 9.26 1.85
CA ASP A 40 -10.41 10.64 2.35
C ASP A 40 -9.55 10.87 3.61
N GLU A 41 -8.95 9.81 4.16
CA GLU A 41 -7.96 9.87 5.23
C GLU A 41 -6.52 9.94 4.74
N LEU A 42 -6.30 9.72 3.44
CA LEU A 42 -4.99 9.76 2.81
C LEU A 42 -4.67 11.14 2.24
N LEU A 43 -3.46 11.59 2.50
CA LEU A 43 -2.93 12.88 2.06
C LEU A 43 -1.72 12.68 1.16
N SER A 44 -1.56 13.56 0.19
CA SER A 44 -0.38 13.67 -0.68
C SER A 44 0.75 14.51 -0.06
N ILE A 45 0.63 14.93 1.20
CA ILE A 45 1.63 15.70 1.93
C ILE A 45 1.60 15.34 3.41
N GLY A 46 2.77 15.22 4.01
CA GLY A 46 2.93 14.92 5.42
C GLY A 46 4.29 14.35 5.74
N ARG A 47 4.48 14.00 7.01
CA ARG A 47 5.77 13.55 7.54
C ARG A 47 5.59 12.40 8.52
N ASN A 48 6.04 11.23 8.10
CA ASN A 48 6.38 10.12 8.99
C ASN A 48 7.81 10.33 9.52
N PRO A 49 8.14 9.92 10.77
CA PRO A 49 9.49 10.07 11.33
C PRO A 49 10.63 9.52 10.45
N TYR A 50 10.31 8.53 9.59
CA TYR A 50 11.27 7.86 8.71
C TYR A 50 10.94 8.05 7.22
N PHE A 51 9.88 8.79 6.86
CA PHE A 51 9.46 8.97 5.48
C PHE A 51 8.77 10.33 5.28
N ILE A 52 9.40 11.22 4.51
CA ILE A 52 8.92 12.59 4.31
C ILE A 52 8.24 12.69 2.93
N LEU A 53 7.01 13.22 2.89
CA LEU A 53 6.26 13.51 1.66
C LEU A 53 6.08 15.01 1.40
N GLU A 54 6.90 15.83 2.05
CA GLU A 54 6.89 17.28 1.85
C GLU A 54 7.71 17.65 0.59
N PRO A 55 7.11 18.36 -0.39
CA PRO A 55 7.82 18.70 -1.62
C PRO A 55 9.10 19.51 -1.39
N GLY A 56 10.12 19.18 -2.17
CA GLY A 56 11.47 19.75 -2.05
C GLY A 56 12.38 19.00 -1.08
N TYR A 57 11.88 18.02 -0.34
CA TYR A 57 12.75 17.10 0.41
C TYR A 57 13.59 16.26 -0.57
N THR A 58 14.89 16.15 -0.28
CA THR A 58 15.84 15.36 -1.06
C THR A 58 16.71 14.52 -0.13
N LEU A 59 16.92 13.26 -0.51
CA LEU A 59 17.86 12.34 0.12
C LEU A 59 18.81 11.79 -0.96
N VAL A 60 20.11 11.80 -0.69
CA VAL A 60 21.13 11.20 -1.55
C VAL A 60 21.79 10.06 -0.81
N LEU A 61 21.77 8.87 -1.40
CA LEU A 61 22.39 7.66 -0.89
C LEU A 61 23.49 7.20 -1.86
N GLU A 62 24.66 6.85 -1.35
CA GLU A 62 25.82 6.46 -2.16
C GLU A 62 26.50 5.22 -1.60
N GLY A 63 26.94 4.33 -2.48
CA GLY A 63 27.65 3.12 -2.09
C GLY A 63 27.91 2.19 -3.26
N GLY A 64 29.01 1.43 -3.22
CA GLY A 64 29.31 0.41 -4.23
C GLY A 64 29.39 0.93 -5.68
N GLY A 65 29.76 2.20 -5.88
CA GLY A 65 29.81 2.84 -7.20
C GLY A 65 28.45 3.26 -7.76
N SER A 66 27.40 3.23 -6.93
CA SER A 66 26.06 3.69 -7.27
C SER A 66 25.66 4.89 -6.42
N GLN A 67 24.81 5.75 -6.97
CA GLN A 67 24.18 6.87 -6.27
C GLN A 67 22.69 6.85 -6.57
N LEU A 68 21.88 6.96 -5.52
CA LEU A 68 20.43 7.13 -5.59
C LEU A 68 20.07 8.51 -5.07
N THR A 69 19.44 9.33 -5.91
CA THR A 69 18.86 10.61 -5.50
C THR A 69 17.35 10.46 -5.42
N ILE A 70 16.79 10.66 -4.24
CA ILE A 70 15.35 10.60 -3.97
C ILE A 70 14.86 12.03 -3.78
N THR A 71 13.86 12.46 -4.54
CA THR A 71 13.28 13.80 -4.46
C THR A 71 11.77 13.73 -4.37
N VAL A 72 11.22 14.38 -3.34
CA VAL A 72 9.77 14.58 -3.23
C VAL A 72 9.37 15.73 -4.14
N LEU A 73 8.71 15.44 -5.25
CA LEU A 73 8.36 16.43 -6.25
C LEU A 73 7.14 17.25 -5.82
N ASN A 74 7.01 18.48 -6.32
CA ASN A 74 5.78 19.26 -6.17
C ASN A 74 4.69 18.83 -7.19
N GLU A 75 4.49 17.52 -7.30
CA GLU A 75 3.58 16.89 -8.24
C GLU A 75 2.77 15.81 -7.53
N THR A 76 1.55 15.58 -8.01
CA THR A 76 0.66 14.53 -7.52
C THR A 76 0.10 13.72 -8.68
N LYS A 77 -0.30 12.48 -8.41
CA LYS A 77 -0.99 11.60 -9.36
C LYS A 77 -2.15 10.90 -8.66
N LYS A 78 -3.30 10.79 -9.32
CA LYS A 78 -4.40 9.98 -8.81
C LYS A 78 -4.17 8.51 -9.17
N VAL A 79 -4.04 7.65 -8.16
CA VAL A 79 -3.87 6.20 -8.33
C VAL A 79 -4.90 5.50 -7.45
N ASP A 80 -5.66 4.58 -8.03
CA ASP A 80 -6.70 3.81 -7.31
C ASP A 80 -7.68 4.68 -6.51
N GLY A 81 -8.05 5.84 -7.07
CA GLY A 81 -8.95 6.81 -6.44
C GLY A 81 -8.31 7.76 -5.41
N VAL A 82 -7.05 7.54 -5.02
CA VAL A 82 -6.32 8.32 -4.02
C VAL A 82 -5.40 9.33 -4.70
N GLU A 83 -5.34 10.56 -4.19
CA GLU A 83 -4.32 11.53 -4.60
C GLU A 83 -2.99 11.20 -3.92
N THR A 84 -1.98 10.84 -4.71
CA THR A 84 -0.65 10.43 -4.23
C THR A 84 0.40 11.48 -4.54
N ARG A 85 1.42 11.58 -3.68
CA ARG A 85 2.64 12.34 -3.91
C ARG A 85 3.55 11.59 -4.87
N VAL A 86 4.12 12.31 -5.84
CA VAL A 86 5.21 11.79 -6.67
C VAL A 86 6.54 11.94 -5.93
N VAL A 87 7.23 10.83 -5.71
CA VAL A 87 8.61 10.77 -5.23
C VAL A 87 9.46 10.19 -6.34
N GLU A 88 10.35 11.00 -6.89
CA GLU A 88 11.25 10.57 -7.96
C GLU A 88 12.53 9.99 -7.36
N GLU A 89 12.87 8.79 -7.80
CA GLU A 89 14.12 8.11 -7.53
C GLU A 89 14.95 8.10 -8.81
N ARG A 90 16.16 8.63 -8.73
CA ARG A 90 17.12 8.67 -9.84
C ARG A 90 18.37 7.91 -9.45
N GLU A 91 18.58 6.76 -10.07
CA GLU A 91 19.73 5.90 -9.82
C GLU A 91 20.80 6.09 -10.89
N THR A 92 22.06 6.23 -10.46
CA THR A 92 23.23 6.19 -11.34
C THR A 92 24.19 5.08 -10.91
N LYS A 93 24.81 4.43 -11.90
CA LYS A 93 25.84 3.38 -11.72
C LYS A 93 27.08 3.78 -12.50
N GLY A 94 28.22 3.93 -11.80
CA GLY A 94 29.46 4.40 -12.40
C GLY A 94 29.32 5.79 -13.07
N GLY A 95 28.49 6.66 -12.49
CA GLY A 95 28.21 8.00 -13.00
C GLY A 95 27.28 8.07 -14.22
N LYS A 96 26.71 6.93 -14.65
CA LYS A 96 25.72 6.87 -15.75
C LYS A 96 24.34 6.62 -15.19
N LEU A 97 23.33 7.32 -15.72
CA LEU A 97 21.93 7.09 -15.39
C LEU A 97 21.54 5.65 -15.76
N SER A 98 21.05 4.90 -14.77
CA SER A 98 20.55 3.53 -14.96
C SER A 98 19.03 3.47 -14.88
N GLU A 99 18.42 4.29 -14.03
CA GLU A 99 16.98 4.21 -13.77
C GLU A 99 16.43 5.56 -13.31
N VAL A 100 15.20 5.86 -13.70
CA VAL A 100 14.36 6.88 -13.07
C VAL A 100 13.02 6.24 -12.75
N ALA A 101 12.63 6.21 -11.47
CA ALA A 101 11.34 5.72 -11.01
C ALA A 101 10.54 6.86 -10.40
N ARG A 102 9.27 7.00 -10.80
CA ARG A 102 8.31 7.94 -10.22
C ARG A 102 7.33 7.17 -9.36
N ASN A 103 7.57 7.20 -8.06
CA ASN A 103 6.86 6.45 -7.05
C ASN A 103 5.67 7.24 -6.50
N TYR A 104 4.58 6.54 -6.19
CA TYR A 104 3.31 7.11 -5.78
C TYR A 104 2.99 6.77 -4.33
N PHE A 105 3.06 7.76 -3.44
CA PHE A 105 2.83 7.56 -2.00
C PHE A 105 1.68 8.39 -1.47
N ALA A 106 0.99 7.88 -0.45
CA ALA A 106 0.08 8.68 0.36
C ALA A 106 0.25 8.38 1.84
N ILE A 107 -0.05 9.35 2.69
CA ILE A 107 0.11 9.24 4.15
C ILE A 107 -1.22 9.40 4.86
N SER A 108 -1.49 8.54 5.85
CA SER A 108 -2.69 8.63 6.68
C SER A 108 -2.60 9.79 7.66
N LYS A 109 -3.61 10.67 7.63
CA LYS A 109 -3.75 11.77 8.62
C LYS A 109 -4.01 11.27 10.05
N ARG A 110 -4.47 10.02 10.20
CA ARG A 110 -4.83 9.44 11.51
C ARG A 110 -3.68 8.67 12.14
N THR A 111 -3.01 7.83 11.34
CA THR A 111 -2.00 6.89 11.86
C THR A 111 -0.57 7.30 11.52
N ASN A 112 -0.38 8.23 10.58
CA ASN A 112 0.92 8.59 10.01
C ASN A 112 1.60 7.44 9.24
N ASP A 113 0.83 6.40 8.89
CA ASP A 113 1.26 5.32 8.00
C ASP A 113 1.43 5.85 6.58
N VAL A 114 2.51 5.46 5.91
CA VAL A 114 2.77 5.75 4.50
C VAL A 114 2.48 4.51 3.67
N PHE A 115 1.66 4.67 2.65
CA PHE A 115 1.26 3.61 1.72
C PHE A 115 1.87 3.84 0.34
N TYR A 116 2.26 2.76 -0.33
CA TYR A 116 2.90 2.76 -1.64
C TYR A 116 1.94 2.24 -2.71
N PHE A 117 1.56 3.10 -3.64
CA PHE A 117 0.54 2.85 -4.66
C PHE A 117 1.11 2.42 -6.02
N GLY A 118 2.44 2.34 -6.13
CA GLY A 118 3.15 1.88 -7.32
C GLY A 118 4.06 2.94 -7.93
N GLU A 119 4.52 2.66 -9.13
CA GLU A 119 5.57 3.42 -9.81
C GLU A 119 5.45 3.36 -11.34
N ASP A 120 5.90 4.42 -11.99
CA ASP A 120 6.30 4.37 -13.40
C ASP A 120 7.84 4.39 -13.46
N VAL A 121 8.43 3.42 -14.15
CA VAL A 121 9.88 3.21 -14.22
C VAL A 121 10.37 3.42 -15.65
N ASP A 122 11.49 4.13 -15.78
CA ASP A 122 12.26 4.24 -17.01
C ASP A 122 13.66 3.65 -16.80
N MET A 123 13.96 2.53 -17.47
CA MET A 123 15.29 1.94 -17.47
C MET A 123 16.15 2.57 -18.56
N TYR A 124 17.38 2.96 -18.22
CA TYR A 124 18.29 3.65 -19.12
C TYR A 124 19.48 2.78 -19.54
N LYS A 125 19.82 2.85 -20.83
CA LYS A 125 21.09 2.36 -21.38
C LYS A 125 21.63 3.37 -22.39
N ASP A 126 22.89 3.76 -22.22
CA ASP A 126 23.57 4.73 -23.08
C ASP A 126 22.76 6.04 -23.27
N GLY A 127 22.11 6.50 -22.19
CA GLY A 127 21.34 7.74 -22.15
C GLY A 127 19.95 7.67 -22.80
N LYS A 128 19.47 6.47 -23.16
CA LYS A 128 18.15 6.26 -23.75
C LYS A 128 17.32 5.33 -22.88
N VAL A 129 16.02 5.58 -22.81
CA VAL A 129 15.06 4.64 -22.22
C VAL A 129 15.02 3.38 -23.08
N VAL A 130 15.18 2.22 -22.45
CA VAL A 130 15.17 0.91 -23.13
C VAL A 130 13.94 0.07 -22.82
N ASN A 131 13.34 0.23 -21.63
CA ASN A 131 12.07 -0.38 -21.26
C ASN A 131 11.49 0.32 -20.01
N HIS A 132 10.37 -0.19 -19.54
CA HIS A 132 9.65 0.28 -18.34
C HIS A 132 9.46 -0.85 -17.31
N ASP A 133 10.39 -1.80 -17.28
CA ASP A 133 10.32 -2.96 -16.39
C ASP A 133 10.26 -2.48 -14.93
N GLY A 134 9.39 -3.09 -14.14
CA GLY A 134 9.13 -2.66 -12.75
C GLY A 134 7.92 -1.76 -12.60
N SER A 135 7.41 -1.12 -13.66
CA SER A 135 6.23 -0.25 -13.56
C SER A 135 4.97 -1.01 -13.13
N TRP A 136 4.26 -0.48 -12.13
CA TRP A 136 2.98 -1.02 -11.68
C TRP A 136 2.14 0.04 -10.97
N LEU A 137 0.82 -0.15 -10.90
CA LEU A 137 -0.09 0.73 -10.17
C LEU A 137 -1.12 -0.09 -9.40
N SER A 138 -1.47 0.36 -8.19
CA SER A 138 -2.61 -0.19 -7.44
C SER A 138 -3.89 -0.11 -8.26
N GLY A 139 -4.71 -1.15 -8.19
CA GLY A 139 -5.96 -1.27 -8.93
C GLY A 139 -5.79 -1.69 -10.39
N VAL A 140 -4.57 -1.80 -10.91
CA VAL A 140 -4.27 -2.24 -12.28
C VAL A 140 -3.73 -3.67 -12.27
N ASN A 141 -4.28 -4.56 -13.11
CA ASN A 141 -3.81 -5.94 -13.29
C ASN A 141 -3.63 -6.76 -11.99
N GLY A 142 -4.42 -6.44 -10.96
CA GLY A 142 -4.34 -7.11 -9.65
C GLY A 142 -3.26 -6.57 -8.71
N GLY A 143 -2.54 -5.51 -9.10
CA GLY A 143 -1.64 -4.76 -8.23
C GLY A 143 -2.39 -4.15 -7.04
N LYS A 144 -1.81 -4.27 -5.86
CA LYS A 144 -2.36 -3.71 -4.61
C LYS A 144 -1.30 -2.91 -3.88
N PHE A 145 -1.68 -1.71 -3.45
CA PHE A 145 -0.85 -0.92 -2.56
C PHE A 145 -0.54 -1.67 -1.26
N GLY A 146 0.62 -1.37 -0.67
CA GLY A 146 1.02 -1.89 0.63
C GLY A 146 1.45 -0.78 1.59
N LEU A 147 1.83 -1.18 2.79
CA LEU A 147 2.35 -0.29 3.82
C LEU A 147 3.84 -0.10 3.59
N MET A 148 4.28 1.09 3.18
CA MET A 148 5.71 1.41 3.03
C MET A 148 6.36 1.61 4.39
N MET A 149 5.77 2.48 5.23
CA MET A 149 6.33 2.85 6.52
C MET A 149 5.22 3.05 7.56
N PRO A 150 5.20 2.29 8.66
CA PRO A 150 4.23 2.50 9.73
C PRO A 150 4.46 3.82 10.46
N GLY A 151 3.39 4.51 10.83
CA GLY A 151 3.43 5.66 11.73
C GLY A 151 3.65 5.26 13.19
N ARG A 152 3.28 4.03 13.56
CA ARG A 152 3.65 3.41 14.84
C ARG A 152 4.39 2.11 14.60
N VAL A 153 5.68 2.12 14.95
CA VAL A 153 6.54 0.94 14.86
C VAL A 153 6.08 -0.12 15.87
N LEU A 154 5.76 -1.31 15.37
CA LEU A 154 5.44 -2.49 16.17
C LEU A 154 6.51 -3.55 15.91
N LEU A 155 7.32 -3.87 16.93
CA LEU A 155 8.36 -4.89 16.80
C LEU A 155 7.78 -6.22 16.32
N HIS A 156 8.49 -6.85 15.39
CA HIS A 156 8.12 -8.09 14.71
C HIS A 156 6.86 -7.99 13.81
N ALA A 157 6.33 -6.79 13.56
CA ALA A 157 5.31 -6.62 12.54
C ALA A 157 5.85 -7.07 11.18
N ARG A 158 4.98 -7.76 10.42
CA ARG A 158 5.26 -8.31 9.09
C ARG A 158 4.17 -7.85 8.13
N TYR A 159 4.55 -7.15 7.08
CA TYR A 159 3.59 -6.57 6.13
C TYR A 159 4.16 -6.51 4.72
N TYR A 160 3.27 -6.50 3.73
CA TYR A 160 3.63 -6.23 2.34
C TYR A 160 3.75 -4.72 2.10
N GLN A 161 4.78 -4.34 1.34
CA GLN A 161 4.97 -2.98 0.83
C GLN A 161 4.31 -2.83 -0.55
N GLU A 162 4.24 -3.92 -1.30
CA GLU A 162 3.53 -4.02 -2.58
C GLU A 162 3.11 -5.47 -2.84
N ILE A 163 2.05 -5.65 -3.63
CA ILE A 163 1.59 -6.97 -4.06
C ILE A 163 1.20 -6.88 -5.53
N VAL A 164 2.10 -7.30 -6.42
CA VAL A 164 1.91 -7.26 -7.87
C VAL A 164 2.22 -8.64 -8.45
N PRO A 165 1.20 -9.50 -8.60
CA PRO A 165 1.41 -10.89 -9.02
C PRO A 165 2.21 -11.00 -10.32
N ASN A 166 3.28 -11.81 -10.28
CA ASN A 166 4.22 -12.05 -11.39
C ASN A 166 5.08 -10.84 -11.82
N VAL A 167 5.01 -9.71 -11.12
CA VAL A 167 5.82 -8.52 -11.38
C VAL A 167 6.74 -8.22 -10.20
N ALA A 168 6.16 -7.90 -9.03
CA ALA A 168 6.92 -7.45 -7.86
C ALA A 168 6.15 -7.74 -6.56
N MET A 169 6.85 -8.14 -5.50
CA MET A 169 6.26 -8.54 -4.22
C MET A 169 7.22 -8.27 -3.06
N ASP A 170 7.28 -7.03 -2.62
CA ASP A 170 8.11 -6.63 -1.49
C ASP A 170 7.36 -6.69 -0.14
N ARG A 171 8.15 -6.99 0.90
CA ARG A 171 7.67 -7.23 2.25
C ARG A 171 8.70 -6.81 3.28
N ALA A 172 8.24 -6.25 4.38
CA ALA A 172 9.09 -5.78 5.46
C ALA A 172 8.79 -6.48 6.80
N THR A 173 9.85 -6.74 7.56
CA THR A 173 9.76 -7.18 8.96
C THR A 173 10.49 -6.17 9.84
N ILE A 174 9.81 -5.66 10.87
CA ILE A 174 10.45 -4.79 11.86
C ILE A 174 11.23 -5.65 12.85
N VAL A 175 12.56 -5.60 12.79
CA VAL A 175 13.44 -6.46 13.61
C VAL A 175 13.93 -5.79 14.89
N SER A 176 14.05 -4.46 14.89
CA SER A 176 14.52 -3.65 16.02
C SER A 176 14.07 -2.19 15.88
N MET A 177 14.27 -1.37 16.92
CA MET A 177 14.10 0.09 16.93
C MET A 177 15.44 0.78 17.14
#